data_AF-A0A1G9JI41-F1
#
_entry.id   AF-A0A1G9JI41-F1
#
_cell.length_a   1.000
_cell.length_b   1.000
_cell.length_c   1.000
_cell.angle_alpha   90.00
_cell.angle_beta   90.00
_cell.angle_gamma   90.00
#
_symmetry.space_group_name_H-M   'P 1'
#
loop_
_entity.id
_entity.type
_entity.pdbx_description
1 polymer ?
#
loop_
_entity_poly.entity_id
_entity_poly.type
_entity_poly.pdbx_seq_one_letter_code
_entity_poly.pdbx_strand_id
1 'polypeptide(L)'
;MPGGSGTIGGSVVLNDRGTLAPGNSPGTLTINGNLSLAAASFLDFEFGQANVAGGALNDLVDVGGNLVLDATLNVSVPSGGSFGAGIYRVFNCGGTLTNIGLQSARLSRPLCQDIPFPRPRSQLSPLTRPDP
;
A
#
# COMPACT_ATOMS: atom_id res chain seq x y z
N MET A 1 4.97 -8.49 -23.45
CA MET A 1 3.71 -9.13 -23.03
C MET A 1 3.25 -8.43 -21.75
N PRO A 2 2.19 -7.60 -21.75
CA PRO A 2 1.67 -7.02 -20.52
C PRO A 2 0.58 -7.93 -19.96
N GLY A 3 0.84 -8.61 -18.84
CA GLY A 3 -0.11 -9.49 -18.19
C GLY A 3 0.46 -9.97 -16.87
N GLY A 4 -0.05 -9.45 -15.77
CA GLY A 4 0.39 -9.83 -14.44
C GLY A 4 -0.54 -9.32 -13.36
N SER A 5 -1.85 -9.37 -13.59
CA SER A 5 -2.82 -9.49 -12.50
C SER A 5 -2.83 -10.96 -12.06
N GLY A 6 -2.25 -11.23 -10.89
CA GLY A 6 -2.21 -12.58 -10.34
C GLY A 6 -3.49 -12.87 -9.56
N THR A 7 -3.96 -14.11 -9.58
CA THR A 7 -4.97 -14.58 -8.63
C THR A 7 -4.43 -15.78 -7.88
N ILE A 8 -4.38 -15.68 -6.55
CA ILE A 8 -4.09 -16.79 -5.66
C ILE A 8 -5.44 -17.28 -5.11
N GLY A 9 -5.80 -18.51 -5.43
CA GLY A 9 -7.11 -19.08 -5.08
C GLY A 9 -7.29 -19.36 -3.59
N GLY A 10 -6.21 -19.45 -2.81
CA GLY A 10 -6.23 -19.79 -1.40
C GLY A 10 -5.66 -18.70 -0.49
N SER A 11 -5.46 -19.06 0.78
CA SER A 11 -4.81 -18.19 1.75
C SER A 11 -3.29 -18.16 1.54
N VAL A 12 -2.69 -17.02 1.86
CA VAL A 12 -1.24 -16.78 1.77
C VAL A 12 -0.69 -16.49 3.16
N VAL A 13 0.43 -17.13 3.48
CA VAL A 13 1.26 -16.81 4.65
C VAL A 13 2.64 -16.43 4.13
N LEU A 14 3.04 -15.19 4.39
CA LEU A 14 4.37 -14.70 4.08
C LEU A 14 5.19 -14.65 5.36
N ASN A 15 6.15 -15.57 5.43
CA ASN A 15 7.08 -15.66 6.55
C ASN A 15 8.13 -14.55 6.47
N ASP A 16 8.93 -14.44 7.54
CA ASP A 16 10.05 -13.50 7.62
C ASP A 16 10.94 -13.58 6.37
N ARG A 17 11.39 -12.41 5.91
CA ARG A 17 12.21 -12.20 4.71
C ARG A 17 11.53 -12.58 3.39
N GLY A 18 10.25 -12.96 3.42
CA GLY A 18 9.44 -13.10 2.21
C GLY A 18 9.07 -11.73 1.64
N THR A 19 8.96 -11.66 0.32
CA THR A 19 8.55 -10.44 -0.41
C THR A 19 7.24 -10.67 -1.12
N LEU A 20 6.30 -9.74 -0.97
CA LEU A 20 5.08 -9.64 -1.78
C LEU A 20 5.20 -8.43 -2.71
N ALA A 21 5.20 -8.68 -4.01
CA ALA A 21 5.19 -7.65 -5.04
C ALA A 21 3.93 -7.83 -5.92
N PRO A 22 3.09 -6.78 -6.08
CA PRO A 22 1.89 -6.87 -6.90
C PRO A 22 2.18 -6.92 -8.42
N GLY A 23 2.61 -8.07 -8.92
CA GLY A 23 2.57 -8.39 -10.35
C GLY A 23 3.32 -7.41 -11.28
N ASN A 24 2.89 -7.30 -12.54
CA ASN A 24 3.65 -6.66 -13.61
C ASN A 24 3.43 -5.13 -13.69
N SER A 25 3.82 -4.44 -12.62
CA SER A 25 4.35 -3.08 -12.56
C SER A 25 3.76 -1.96 -13.44
N PRO A 26 2.77 -1.20 -12.92
CA PRO A 26 1.94 -1.50 -11.74
C PRO A 26 0.93 -2.63 -11.99
N GLY A 27 0.60 -3.39 -10.95
CA GLY A 27 -0.28 -4.55 -11.02
C GLY A 27 -1.26 -4.68 -9.85
N THR A 28 -2.27 -5.52 -10.02
CA THR A 28 -3.19 -5.91 -8.95
C THR A 28 -3.09 -7.40 -8.69
N LEU A 29 -2.78 -7.77 -7.45
CA LEU A 29 -2.77 -9.16 -7.00
C LEU A 29 -4.04 -9.46 -6.20
N THR A 30 -4.83 -10.42 -6.65
CA THR A 30 -6.00 -10.91 -5.91
C THR A 30 -5.64 -12.17 -5.12
N ILE A 31 -6.02 -12.21 -3.85
CA ILE A 31 -5.88 -13.36 -2.96
C ILE A 31 -7.29 -13.71 -2.49
N ASN A 32 -7.87 -14.81 -2.95
CA ASN A 32 -9.25 -15.18 -2.61
C ASN A 32 -9.41 -15.68 -1.16
N GLY A 33 -8.31 -15.96 -0.46
CA GLY A 33 -8.28 -16.36 0.94
C GLY A 33 -7.81 -15.26 1.90
N ASN A 34 -7.29 -15.68 3.04
CA ASN A 34 -6.66 -14.79 4.02
C ASN A 34 -5.23 -14.44 3.62
N LEU A 35 -4.71 -13.31 4.09
CA LEU A 35 -3.30 -12.94 3.98
C LEU A 35 -2.71 -12.71 5.38
N SER A 36 -1.61 -13.39 5.69
CA SER A 36 -0.83 -13.18 6.91
C SER A 36 0.60 -12.80 6.57
N LEU A 37 1.06 -11.65 7.07
CA LEU A 37 2.39 -11.12 6.85
C LEU A 37 3.17 -11.07 8.17
N ALA A 38 4.35 -11.68 8.19
CA ALA A 38 5.24 -11.65 9.36
C ALA A 38 6.04 -10.33 9.46
N ALA A 39 6.48 -10.00 10.69
CA ALA A 39 7.25 -8.80 11.07
C ALA A 39 8.38 -8.42 10.09
N ALA A 40 9.16 -9.41 9.66
CA ALA A 40 10.33 -9.19 8.81
C ALA A 40 10.04 -9.46 7.32
N SER A 41 8.78 -9.46 6.90
CA SER A 41 8.39 -9.55 5.49
C SER A 41 8.38 -8.17 4.80
N PHE A 42 8.50 -8.18 3.47
CA PHE A 42 8.58 -6.99 2.64
C PHE A 42 7.40 -6.90 1.68
N LEU A 43 6.89 -5.68 1.51
CA LEU A 43 5.91 -5.32 0.49
C LEU A 43 6.60 -4.38 -0.50
N ASP A 44 6.76 -4.80 -1.74
CA ASP A 44 7.37 -3.99 -2.79
C ASP A 44 6.27 -3.46 -3.70
N PHE A 45 5.96 -2.16 -3.56
CA PHE A 45 4.85 -1.51 -4.24
C PHE A 45 5.32 -0.36 -5.13
N GLU A 46 4.61 -0.17 -6.23
CA GLU A 46 4.70 1.00 -7.10
C GLU A 46 3.55 1.98 -6.83
N PHE A 47 3.88 3.24 -6.59
CA PHE A 47 2.90 4.32 -6.40
C PHE A 47 3.25 5.55 -7.23
N GLY A 48 2.33 5.93 -8.09
CA GLY A 48 2.48 7.02 -9.05
C GLY A 48 1.26 7.96 -9.14
N GLN A 49 0.18 7.69 -8.42
CA GLN A 49 -1.00 8.56 -8.44
C GLN A 49 -1.71 8.60 -7.08
N ALA A 50 -1.66 9.75 -6.42
CA ALA A 50 -2.36 9.95 -5.14
C ALA A 50 -3.89 9.82 -5.28
N ASN A 51 -4.52 9.29 -4.24
CA ASN A 51 -5.98 9.15 -4.04
C ASN A 51 -6.66 8.22 -5.04
N VAL A 52 -5.91 7.33 -5.69
CA VAL A 52 -6.42 6.29 -6.58
C VAL A 52 -5.99 4.92 -6.04
N ALA A 53 -6.95 4.02 -5.84
CA ALA A 53 -6.65 2.64 -5.42
C ALA A 53 -6.36 1.78 -6.65
N GLY A 54 -5.17 1.18 -6.70
CA GLY A 54 -4.71 0.45 -7.88
C GLY A 54 -4.69 1.30 -9.15
N GLY A 55 -4.90 0.65 -10.30
CA GLY A 55 -4.97 1.30 -11.61
C GLY A 55 -3.64 1.25 -12.36
N ALA A 56 -3.47 2.13 -13.35
CA ALA A 56 -2.31 2.08 -14.24
C ALA A 56 -1.01 2.57 -13.59
N LEU A 57 -1.10 3.28 -12.46
CA LEU A 57 0.03 3.94 -11.80
C LEU A 57 0.22 3.51 -10.35
N ASN A 58 -0.63 2.64 -9.80
CA ASN A 58 -0.50 2.17 -8.43
C ASN A 58 -0.71 0.66 -8.36
N ASP A 59 0.11 0.02 -7.55
CA ASP A 59 -0.09 -1.34 -7.13
C ASP A 59 -1.26 -1.47 -6.15
N LEU A 60 -1.88 -2.64 -6.13
CA LEU A 60 -2.93 -2.99 -5.18
C LEU A 60 -2.91 -4.49 -4.89
N VAL A 61 -3.15 -4.85 -3.63
CA VAL A 61 -3.47 -6.24 -3.27
C VAL A 61 -4.92 -6.30 -2.80
N ASP A 62 -5.70 -7.20 -3.39
CA ASP A 62 -7.10 -7.43 -3.02
C ASP A 62 -7.25 -8.77 -2.30
N VAL A 63 -7.52 -8.71 -1.00
CA VAL A 63 -7.64 -9.89 -0.12
C VAL A 63 -9.12 -10.21 0.09
N GLY A 64 -9.58 -11.38 -0.33
CA GLY A 64 -10.97 -11.82 -0.13
C GLY A 64 -11.31 -12.09 1.33
N GLY A 65 -10.33 -12.45 2.16
CA GLY A 65 -10.48 -12.79 3.57
C GLY A 65 -9.88 -11.78 4.56
N ASN A 66 -9.46 -12.30 5.71
CA ASN A 66 -8.81 -11.53 6.78
C ASN A 66 -7.36 -11.20 6.41
N LEU A 67 -6.88 -10.03 6.86
CA LEU A 67 -5.51 -9.55 6.68
C LEU A 67 -4.83 -9.37 8.04
N VAL A 68 -3.73 -10.09 8.28
CA VAL A 68 -2.78 -9.82 9.37
C VAL A 68 -1.56 -9.12 8.77
N LEU A 69 -1.27 -7.91 9.23
CA LEU A 69 -0.26 -7.03 8.66
C LEU A 69 0.81 -6.68 9.69
N ASP A 70 2.02 -7.15 9.43
CA ASP A 70 3.23 -6.82 10.19
C ASP A 70 4.43 -6.64 9.24
N ALA A 71 4.24 -6.05 8.06
CA ALA A 71 5.30 -5.99 7.05
C ALA A 71 5.97 -4.61 6.97
N THR A 72 7.14 -4.57 6.31
CA THR A 72 7.79 -3.32 5.88
C THR A 72 7.38 -2.99 4.45
N LEU A 73 6.92 -1.75 4.21
CA LEU A 73 6.54 -1.26 2.89
C LEU A 73 7.69 -0.53 2.21
N ASN A 74 8.12 -1.02 1.05
CA ASN A 74 9.04 -0.38 0.13
C ASN A 74 8.25 0.20 -1.04
N VAL A 75 8.50 1.48 -1.36
CA VAL A 75 7.79 2.18 -2.44
C VAL A 75 8.77 2.59 -3.53
N SER A 76 8.41 2.32 -4.78
CA SER A 76 9.03 2.87 -5.97
C SER A 76 8.01 3.64 -6.82
N VAL A 77 8.48 4.45 -7.76
CA VAL A 77 7.61 5.26 -8.63
C VAL A 77 7.64 4.68 -10.04
N PRO A 78 6.49 4.25 -10.60
CA PRO A 78 6.43 3.71 -11.95
C PRO A 78 6.66 4.81 -12.99
N SER A 79 7.04 4.43 -14.21
CA SER A 79 7.22 5.37 -15.31
C SER A 79 5.91 6.10 -15.63
N GLY A 80 5.97 7.43 -15.76
CA GLY A 80 4.78 8.27 -15.96
C GLY A 80 3.99 8.58 -14.69
N GLY A 81 4.40 8.05 -13.53
CA GLY A 81 3.83 8.34 -12.22
C GLY A 81 4.55 9.44 -11.45
N SER A 82 3.91 9.93 -10.39
CA SER A 82 4.49 10.84 -9.40
C SER A 82 4.05 10.44 -7.99
N PHE A 83 5.02 10.28 -7.09
CA PHE A 83 4.76 10.01 -5.69
C PHE A 83 4.78 11.30 -4.88
N GLY A 84 3.59 11.86 -4.66
CA GLY A 84 3.37 13.11 -3.92
C GLY A 84 2.45 12.92 -2.72
N ALA A 85 2.10 14.03 -2.07
CA ALA A 85 1.20 14.01 -0.93
C ALA A 85 -0.20 13.52 -1.31
N GLY A 86 -0.78 12.69 -0.45
CA GLY A 86 -2.12 12.13 -0.64
C GLY A 86 -2.25 10.74 -0.03
N ILE A 87 -3.34 10.07 -0.36
CA ILE A 87 -3.67 8.74 0.14
C ILE A 87 -3.31 7.69 -0.92
N TYR A 88 -2.57 6.67 -0.54
CA TYR A 88 -2.29 5.51 -1.39
C TYR A 88 -2.82 4.27 -0.71
N ARG A 89 -3.66 3.51 -1.41
CA ARG A 89 -4.24 2.28 -0.89
C ARG A 89 -3.32 1.12 -1.18
N VAL A 90 -2.98 0.36 -0.14
CA VAL A 90 -2.08 -0.81 -0.25
C VAL A 90 -2.89 -2.09 -0.40
N PHE A 91 -3.93 -2.24 0.44
CA PHE A 91 -4.76 -3.44 0.49
C PHE A 91 -6.24 -3.11 0.44
N ASN A 92 -7.01 -3.92 -0.28
CA ASN A 92 -8.41 -4.19 0.01
C ASN A 92 -8.49 -5.48 0.85
N CYS A 93 -9.47 -5.58 1.75
CA CYS A 93 -9.77 -6.80 2.47
C CYS A 93 -11.29 -7.02 2.60
N GLY A 94 -11.76 -8.23 2.28
CA GLY A 94 -13.16 -8.65 2.46
C GLY A 94 -13.50 -9.03 3.91
N GLY A 95 -12.48 -9.30 4.74
CA GLY A 95 -12.60 -9.63 6.16
C GLY A 95 -12.03 -8.57 7.10
N THR A 96 -11.53 -9.01 8.26
CA THR A 96 -10.95 -8.11 9.28
C THR A 96 -9.48 -7.80 9.01
N LEU A 97 -9.07 -6.55 9.29
CA LEU A 97 -7.67 -6.13 9.34
C LEU A 97 -7.13 -6.20 10.78
N THR A 98 -6.07 -6.97 10.98
CA THR A 98 -5.25 -6.98 12.20
C THR A 98 -3.88 -6.39 11.88
N ASN A 99 -3.68 -5.10 12.14
CA ASN A 99 -2.39 -4.42 11.95
C ASN A 99 -1.56 -4.52 13.24
N ILE A 100 -0.43 -5.20 13.17
CA ILE A 100 0.46 -5.50 14.30
C ILE A 100 1.69 -4.58 14.30
N GLY A 101 2.03 -3.92 13.19
CA GLY A 101 3.28 -3.19 13.20
C GLY A 101 3.76 -2.54 11.91
N LEU A 102 2.89 -2.21 10.93
CA LEU A 102 3.40 -1.49 9.76
C LEU A 102 4.09 -0.18 10.20
N GLN A 103 5.42 -0.15 10.14
CA GLN A 103 6.26 0.83 10.85
C GLN A 103 6.16 2.28 10.32
N SER A 104 5.21 2.57 9.42
CA SER A 104 4.98 3.89 8.85
C SER A 104 3.51 4.36 8.84
N ALA A 105 2.55 3.65 9.42
CA ALA A 105 1.13 4.07 9.35
C ALA A 105 0.40 4.00 10.71
N ARG A 106 0.20 5.17 11.34
CA ARG A 106 -0.86 5.34 12.35
C ARG A 106 -2.18 5.62 11.64
N LEU A 107 -3.12 4.67 11.64
CA LEU A 107 -4.49 4.93 11.21
C LEU A 107 -5.52 4.25 12.10
N SER A 108 -6.40 5.08 12.65
CA SER A 108 -7.67 4.69 13.25
C SER A 108 -8.75 4.83 12.19
N ARG A 109 -9.12 3.71 11.55
CA ARG A 109 -10.48 3.36 11.06
C ARG A 109 -10.44 2.05 10.24
N PRO A 110 -11.46 1.16 10.36
CA PRO A 110 -11.44 -0.14 9.73
C PRO A 110 -12.07 -0.04 8.35
N LEU A 111 -11.27 0.11 7.31
CA LEU A 111 -11.61 -0.23 5.93
C LEU A 111 -10.31 -0.07 5.16
N CYS A 112 -9.63 -1.20 4.88
CA CYS A 112 -8.67 -1.32 3.79
C CYS A 112 -7.55 -0.26 3.81
N GLN A 113 -6.46 -0.58 4.49
CA GLN A 113 -5.31 0.29 4.75
C GLN A 113 -5.00 1.32 3.64
N ASP A 114 -5.40 2.56 3.91
CA ASP A 114 -4.91 3.76 3.27
C ASP A 114 -3.59 4.17 3.95
N ILE A 115 -2.65 4.77 3.22
CA ILE A 115 -1.47 5.38 3.85
C ILE A 115 -1.42 6.85 3.45
N PRO A 116 -1.56 7.79 4.41
CA PRO A 116 -1.39 9.20 4.13
C PRO A 116 0.10 9.54 4.07
N PHE A 117 0.55 10.08 2.94
CA PHE A 117 1.89 10.66 2.84
C PHE A 117 1.81 12.18 2.98
N PRO A 118 2.45 12.78 4.01
CA PRO A 118 2.44 14.22 4.21
C PRO A 118 3.27 14.94 3.13
N ARG A 119 2.94 16.20 2.86
CA ARG A 119 3.83 17.07 2.06
C ARG A 119 5.17 17.25 2.78
N PRO A 120 6.31 17.28 2.06
CA PRO A 120 7.58 17.62 2.67
C PRO A 120 7.51 19.02 3.32
N ARG A 121 8.09 19.18 4.52
CA ARG A 121 8.07 20.44 5.30
C ARG A 121 8.66 21.64 4.57
N SER A 122 9.37 21.45 3.46
CA SER A 122 9.98 22.51 2.65
C SER A 122 8.98 23.35 1.84
N GLN A 123 7.69 23.01 1.82
CA GLN A 123 6.65 23.75 1.07
C GLN A 123 5.58 24.43 1.94
N LEU A 124 5.81 24.54 3.25
CA LEU A 124 5.02 25.45 4.08
C LEU A 124 5.43 26.88 3.71
N SER A 125 4.65 27.55 2.86
CA SER A 125 4.80 28.98 2.63
C SER A 125 4.85 29.71 3.98
N PRO A 126 5.78 30.64 4.21
CA PRO A 126 5.80 31.43 5.44
C PRO A 126 4.45 32.11 5.59
N LEU A 127 3.83 31.94 6.75
CA LEU A 127 2.68 32.73 7.16
C LEU A 127 3.19 34.18 7.20
N THR A 128 2.92 34.98 6.16
CA THR A 128 3.13 36.42 6.23
C THR A 128 2.18 36.93 7.31
N ARG A 129 2.74 37.09 8.50
CA ARG A 129 2.13 37.81 9.61
C ARG A 129 1.76 39.20 9.08
N PRO A 130 0.50 39.64 9.13
CA PRO A 130 0.21 41.05 8.95
C PRO A 130 0.82 41.78 10.15
N ASP A 131 1.83 42.60 9.89
CA ASP A 131 2.38 43.51 10.89
C ASP A 131 1.32 44.56 11.31
N PRO A 132 1.39 45.03 12.57
CA PRO A 132 0.32 45.79 13.23
C PRO A 132 0.10 47.20 12.68
#